data_AF-A0A7J8CQE7-F1
#
_entry.id   AF-A0A7J8CQE7-F1
#
_cell.length_a   1.000
_cell.length_b   1.000
_cell.length_c   1.000
_cell.angle_alpha   90.00
_cell.angle_beta   90.00
_cell.angle_gamma   90.00
#
_symmetry.space_group_name_H-M   'P 1'
#
loop_
_entity.id
_entity.type
_entity.pdbx_description
1 polymer ?
#
loop_
_entity_poly.entity_id
_entity_poly.type
_entity_poly.pdbx_seq_one_letter_code
_entity_poly.pdbx_strand_id
1 'polypeptide(L)'
;MPVSTTGIARSSSTTSNRSRNKTRYRTKAVSSEVDESLFGGNKPLAQSDSPIVLLRDKHALQKTFTGLGSDHKPETIQIITRDLIRELVVPTKDPSGESLIMSLDEFERIKSASHVLTREELEAREQVFRKEKEAILDAVTIRKKVMKQKEMASRKNKKLNDLEEVSKERAQNLLERANKMRMEQEEELKDMSKIILNAKCHAIRDAQILEKQLIQKELEAEERRLDQMMEVERQRSIQRQEERDRKRKEERIRGRRHIVQQMEKNQEERSLLAEQREQEKEQMLEYMEQLQEEDLRDMELRRQQRLKMQADIKRINDESQKQKAELLAQEKLADQMVMEFTKKKMAREAEFEAEQERIRREKEMEITRLRAMQEKAQDYQAEQDALRAKRNQEVADREWRRKEKENAQKKMETEAELRKSRLEQVAFKEHSLAVQVQRDRDEFERILRAQREQIEKERLEEEKKASGRVQHAHELRRQVRENQQKQVQDRVATFEEGRRLKEEAQKRRERIEDIKKKKIEELRATGLPEKYCVEAERRANIPPAASVK
;
A
#
# COMPACT_ATOMS: atom_id res chain seq x y z
N MET A 1 13.81 63.54 30.08
CA MET A 1 12.85 64.62 29.73
C MET A 1 12.02 64.17 28.54
N PRO A 2 10.72 64.53 28.49
CA PRO A 2 9.58 63.60 28.31
C PRO A 2 8.84 63.82 26.95
N VAL A 3 7.71 63.21 26.58
CA VAL A 3 6.68 62.34 27.23
C VAL A 3 6.58 60.98 26.49
N SER A 4 6.05 59.86 27.01
CA SER A 4 4.93 59.50 27.93
C SER A 4 3.51 59.45 27.31
N THR A 5 3.02 58.22 27.12
CA THR A 5 1.68 57.70 27.56
C THR A 5 0.41 58.26 26.91
N THR A 6 -0.80 57.66 26.92
CA THR A 6 -1.50 56.51 27.58
C THR A 6 -2.45 55.86 26.53
N GLY A 7 -3.22 54.77 26.72
CA GLY A 7 -3.49 53.85 27.84
C GLY A 7 -4.57 52.81 27.40
N ILE A 8 -4.60 51.59 27.96
CA ILE A 8 -5.52 51.17 29.07
C ILE A 8 -6.95 50.87 28.53
N ALA A 9 -7.65 49.76 28.79
CA ALA A 9 -7.72 48.87 29.97
C ALA A 9 -8.15 47.41 29.57
N ARG A 10 -7.65 46.34 30.22
CA ARG A 10 -8.23 45.57 31.38
C ARG A 10 -9.38 44.61 31.02
N SER A 11 -9.62 43.47 31.69
CA SER A 11 -8.93 42.65 32.72
C SER A 11 -9.67 41.27 32.77
N SER A 12 -9.45 40.25 33.61
CA SER A 12 -8.79 40.09 34.93
C SER A 12 -8.47 38.59 35.12
N SER A 13 -7.27 38.19 35.57
CA SER A 13 -6.97 37.63 36.92
C SER A 13 -7.50 36.19 37.18
N THR A 14 -6.86 35.32 37.98
CA THR A 14 -6.55 35.56 39.41
C THR A 14 -5.49 34.58 39.97
N THR A 15 -4.39 35.12 40.55
CA THR A 15 -3.53 34.57 41.65
C THR A 15 -2.86 33.18 41.53
N SER A 16 -1.81 32.80 42.26
CA SER A 16 -0.64 33.43 42.95
C SER A 16 0.32 32.25 43.28
N ASN A 17 1.61 32.34 43.61
CA ASN A 17 2.21 33.10 44.72
C ASN A 17 3.77 32.95 44.74
N ARG A 18 4.44 33.93 45.37
CA ARG A 18 5.79 33.88 46.01
C ARG A 18 7.09 33.40 45.29
N SER A 19 8.03 34.36 45.22
CA SER A 19 9.40 34.31 45.80
C SER A 19 10.63 33.93 44.94
N ARG A 20 11.23 34.97 44.33
CA ARG A 20 12.67 35.34 44.40
C ARG A 20 13.71 34.25 44.78
N ASN A 21 14.61 33.87 43.86
CA ASN A 21 15.99 34.42 43.77
C ASN A 21 16.96 33.70 42.77
N LYS A 22 17.69 34.52 41.99
CA LYS A 22 19.14 34.42 41.66
C LYS A 22 19.73 33.22 40.85
N THR A 23 19.80 33.41 39.53
CA THR A 23 20.93 33.12 38.57
C THR A 23 21.81 31.85 38.63
N ARG A 24 21.85 31.13 37.48
CA ARG A 24 22.96 30.29 36.89
C ARG A 24 23.30 28.98 37.67
N TYR A 25 23.60 27.82 37.07
CA TYR A 25 24.08 27.47 35.71
C TYR A 25 23.47 26.17 35.13
N ARG A 26 23.45 26.11 33.78
CA ARG A 26 23.63 24.95 32.87
C ARG A 26 23.62 23.51 33.43
N THR A 27 22.56 22.77 33.14
CA THR A 27 22.51 21.29 33.20
C THR A 27 23.29 20.64 32.05
N LYS A 28 23.94 19.49 32.30
CA LYS A 28 24.42 18.55 31.28
C LYS A 28 24.03 17.12 31.68
N ALA A 29 23.42 16.39 30.74
CA ALA A 29 23.06 14.97 30.78
C ALA A 29 22.01 14.51 31.82
N VAL A 30 21.07 13.68 31.36
CA VAL A 30 20.04 12.98 32.14
C VAL A 30 20.25 11.49 31.91
N SER A 31 21.16 10.89 32.69
CA SER A 31 21.36 9.43 32.80
C SER A 31 22.48 9.16 33.81
N SER A 32 22.13 8.82 35.04
CA SER A 32 23.06 8.23 36.01
C SER A 32 22.61 6.79 36.28
N GLU A 33 23.39 5.83 35.82
CA GLU A 33 23.24 4.43 36.22
C GLU A 33 24.22 4.16 37.37
N VAL A 34 23.68 3.59 38.45
CA VAL A 34 24.42 3.22 39.66
C VAL A 34 24.65 1.72 39.61
N ASP A 35 25.88 1.28 39.82
CA ASP A 35 26.23 -0.14 39.85
C ASP A 35 26.23 -0.64 41.32
N GLU A 36 25.33 -1.57 41.64
CA GLU A 36 25.09 -2.07 43.02
C GLU A 36 25.82 -3.39 43.34
N SER A 37 26.90 -3.74 42.61
CA SER A 37 27.66 -4.97 42.89
C SER A 37 28.62 -4.87 44.09
N LEU A 38 28.18 -4.28 45.22
CA LEU A 38 29.03 -3.96 46.38
C LEU A 38 28.73 -4.76 47.67
N PHE A 39 27.90 -5.81 47.63
CA PHE A 39 27.70 -6.72 48.77
C PHE A 39 27.67 -8.19 48.34
N GLY A 40 28.41 -9.05 49.05
CA GLY A 40 28.53 -10.48 48.77
C GLY A 40 28.27 -11.37 49.99
N GLY A 41 27.92 -12.63 49.73
CA GLY A 41 27.59 -13.69 50.69
C GLY A 41 26.24 -14.35 50.36
N ASN A 42 25.99 -15.66 50.52
CA ASN A 42 26.78 -16.75 51.10
C ASN A 42 26.44 -18.14 50.49
N LYS A 43 27.29 -19.14 50.83
CA LYS A 43 27.23 -20.61 50.58
C LYS A 43 26.03 -21.32 51.27
N PRO A 44 25.69 -22.62 51.03
CA PRO A 44 26.55 -23.85 50.97
C PRO A 44 26.12 -24.92 49.90
N LEU A 45 26.47 -26.23 49.86
CA LEU A 45 27.15 -27.13 50.82
C LEU A 45 28.08 -28.24 50.20
N ALA A 46 27.63 -29.50 50.07
CA ALA A 46 28.42 -30.77 49.97
C ALA A 46 27.55 -31.91 49.34
N GLN A 47 27.98 -33.13 48.99
CA GLN A 47 28.95 -34.07 49.61
C GLN A 47 29.42 -35.18 48.61
N SER A 48 30.69 -35.61 48.74
CA SER A 48 31.29 -36.99 48.63
C SER A 48 31.05 -37.90 47.38
N ASP A 49 31.90 -38.88 46.99
CA ASP A 49 33.06 -39.58 47.59
C ASP A 49 34.21 -39.89 46.57
N SER A 50 35.33 -40.47 47.05
CA SER A 50 36.62 -40.72 46.37
C SER A 50 36.81 -42.23 45.98
N PRO A 51 37.98 -42.79 45.54
CA PRO A 51 39.32 -42.22 45.25
C PRO A 51 40.04 -42.75 43.95
N ILE A 52 41.22 -42.18 43.59
CA ILE A 52 42.53 -42.89 43.33
C ILE A 52 43.65 -41.96 42.77
N VAL A 53 44.74 -41.87 43.55
CA VAL A 53 46.20 -41.80 43.22
C VAL A 53 46.77 -40.78 42.21
N LEU A 54 47.45 -39.76 42.78
CA LEU A 54 48.88 -39.34 42.65
C LEU A 54 49.57 -39.37 41.25
N LEU A 55 50.38 -38.37 40.85
CA LEU A 55 51.52 -37.79 41.59
C LEU A 55 51.62 -36.25 41.62
N ARG A 56 52.30 -35.77 42.68
CA ARG A 56 52.89 -34.43 42.92
C ARG A 56 54.43 -34.62 42.86
N ASP A 57 55.33 -33.64 42.66
CA ASP A 57 55.62 -32.38 43.37
C ASP A 57 56.44 -31.47 42.43
N LYS A 58 56.44 -30.13 42.47
CA LYS A 58 56.67 -29.11 43.52
C LYS A 58 58.14 -28.84 43.89
N HIS A 59 58.46 -27.55 43.74
CA HIS A 59 59.70 -26.80 43.95
C HIS A 59 60.54 -27.11 45.21
N ALA A 60 61.85 -26.89 45.08
CA ALA A 60 62.65 -26.27 46.14
C ALA A 60 63.83 -25.45 45.55
N LEU A 61 63.91 -24.16 45.91
CA LEU A 61 65.15 -23.40 45.96
C LEU A 61 65.60 -23.39 47.42
N GLN A 62 66.87 -23.69 47.70
CA GLN A 62 67.72 -22.82 48.55
C GLN A 62 69.17 -23.31 48.57
N LYS A 63 70.10 -22.35 48.56
CA LYS A 63 71.49 -22.54 48.99
C LYS A 63 71.55 -22.36 50.50
N THR A 64 72.24 -23.26 51.20
CA THR A 64 73.03 -22.93 52.38
C THR A 64 74.33 -23.75 52.36
N PHE A 65 75.41 -23.15 52.83
CA PHE A 65 76.72 -23.79 52.95
C PHE A 65 76.74 -24.76 54.14
N THR A 66 77.38 -25.92 53.97
CA THR A 66 78.08 -26.63 55.06
C THR A 66 79.19 -27.54 54.51
N GLY A 67 80.38 -27.42 55.10
CA GLY A 67 81.33 -28.51 55.29
C GLY A 67 82.03 -29.11 54.07
N LEU A 68 83.34 -28.88 53.96
CA LEU A 68 84.23 -29.84 53.30
C LEU A 68 84.15 -31.19 54.05
N GLY A 69 83.58 -32.20 53.40
CA GLY A 69 83.74 -33.61 53.78
C GLY A 69 84.72 -34.27 52.83
N SER A 70 86.00 -34.30 53.20
CA SER A 70 87.03 -35.00 52.43
C SER A 70 87.13 -36.46 52.87
N ASP A 71 86.65 -37.38 52.03
CA ASP A 71 87.09 -38.77 52.03
C ASP A 71 87.65 -39.13 50.64
N HIS A 72 88.92 -38.75 50.44
CA HIS A 72 89.70 -39.07 49.25
C HIS A 72 89.90 -40.59 49.14
N LYS A 73 89.54 -41.18 47.99
CA LYS A 73 90.11 -42.46 47.56
C LYS A 73 91.27 -42.15 46.60
N PRO A 74 92.51 -42.62 46.86
CA PRO A 74 93.59 -42.44 45.91
C PRO A 74 93.35 -43.27 44.64
N GLU A 75 93.67 -42.72 43.48
CA GLU A 75 93.75 -43.49 42.24
C GLU A 75 95.00 -44.38 42.28
N THR A 76 94.78 -45.70 42.23
CA THR A 76 95.84 -46.71 42.14
C THR A 76 96.00 -47.21 40.71
N ILE A 77 97.24 -47.24 40.23
CA ILE A 77 97.61 -47.88 38.96
C ILE A 77 98.25 -49.23 39.29
N GLN A 78 97.67 -50.31 38.78
CA GLN A 78 98.22 -51.67 38.89
C GLN A 78 99.30 -51.89 37.83
N ILE A 79 100.53 -52.20 38.27
CA ILE A 79 101.63 -52.58 37.37
C ILE A 79 101.91 -54.07 37.55
N ILE A 80 101.87 -54.81 36.44
CA ILE A 80 102.06 -56.26 36.38
C ILE A 80 103.43 -56.54 35.77
N THR A 81 104.35 -57.12 36.55
CA THR A 81 105.57 -57.75 36.04
C THR A 81 105.59 -59.22 36.39
N ARG A 82 106.45 -60.02 35.73
CA ARG A 82 106.27 -61.48 35.61
C ARG A 82 106.19 -62.26 36.93
N ASP A 83 106.75 -61.74 38.03
CA ASP A 83 106.80 -62.46 39.31
C ASP A 83 106.03 -61.79 40.47
N LEU A 84 105.38 -60.62 40.29
CA LEU A 84 104.44 -60.02 41.28
C LEU A 84 103.67 -58.80 40.73
N ILE A 85 102.41 -58.63 41.18
CA ILE A 85 101.59 -57.42 40.92
C ILE A 85 101.83 -56.41 42.05
N ARG A 86 101.97 -55.12 41.71
CA ARG A 86 102.06 -54.01 42.68
C ARG A 86 101.03 -52.93 42.40
N GLU A 87 100.40 -52.42 43.45
CA GLU A 87 99.53 -51.25 43.39
C GLU A 87 100.32 -50.00 43.81
N LEU A 88 100.39 -49.00 42.92
CA LEU A 88 101.02 -47.72 43.19
C LEU A 88 99.95 -46.61 43.26
N VAL A 89 99.93 -45.90 44.39
CA VAL A 89 99.09 -44.71 44.61
C VAL A 89 99.74 -43.50 43.93
N VAL A 90 99.02 -42.82 43.04
CA VAL A 90 99.50 -41.58 42.39
C VAL A 90 99.11 -40.38 43.25
N PRO A 91 100.07 -39.52 43.69
CA PRO A 91 99.74 -38.29 44.39
C PRO A 91 99.05 -37.28 43.45
N THR A 92 97.81 -36.88 43.78
CA THR A 92 96.97 -35.97 42.97
C THR A 92 97.33 -34.48 43.08
N LYS A 93 98.54 -34.14 43.55
CA LYS A 93 99.04 -32.77 43.68
C LYS A 93 100.53 -32.69 43.41
N ASP A 94 100.91 -31.88 42.41
CA ASP A 94 102.30 -31.46 42.22
C ASP A 94 102.78 -30.60 43.42
N PRO A 95 104.04 -30.74 43.86
CA PRO A 95 104.57 -29.99 45.00
C PRO A 95 104.82 -28.50 44.73
N SER A 96 104.60 -28.00 43.51
CA SER A 96 104.84 -26.60 43.10
C SER A 96 103.59 -25.71 43.03
N GLY A 97 102.39 -26.27 42.84
CA GLY A 97 101.12 -25.54 43.01
C GLY A 97 100.74 -24.47 41.96
N GLU A 98 101.38 -24.41 40.79
CA GLU A 98 101.22 -23.31 39.81
C GLU A 98 100.33 -23.59 38.57
N SER A 99 99.62 -24.72 38.49
CA SER A 99 98.75 -25.04 37.33
C SER A 99 97.32 -25.44 37.72
N LEU A 100 96.33 -24.95 36.96
CA LEU A 100 94.90 -25.19 37.15
C LEU A 100 94.35 -26.04 35.99
N ILE A 101 93.87 -27.24 36.29
CA ILE A 101 93.24 -28.15 35.32
C ILE A 101 91.72 -27.90 35.35
N MET A 102 91.09 -27.71 34.20
CA MET A 102 89.67 -27.32 34.06
C MET A 102 88.99 -28.07 32.91
N SER A 103 87.69 -28.37 33.04
CA SER A 103 86.93 -29.11 32.02
C SER A 103 86.58 -28.26 30.79
N LEU A 104 86.31 -28.91 29.64
CA LEU A 104 85.92 -28.23 28.40
C LEU A 104 84.60 -27.45 28.54
N ASP A 105 83.60 -28.03 29.19
CA ASP A 105 82.31 -27.37 29.41
C ASP A 105 82.45 -26.13 30.32
N GLU A 106 83.30 -26.21 31.36
CA GLU A 106 83.62 -25.05 32.20
C GLU A 106 84.45 -24.01 31.45
N PHE A 107 85.38 -24.44 30.59
CA PHE A 107 86.15 -23.56 29.72
C PHE A 107 85.23 -22.83 28.72
N GLU A 108 84.30 -23.51 28.05
CA GLU A 108 83.34 -22.88 27.14
C GLU A 108 82.32 -22.01 27.88
N ARG A 109 81.89 -22.41 29.08
CA ARG A 109 81.03 -21.59 29.95
C ARG A 109 81.75 -20.33 30.43
N ILE A 110 83.02 -20.41 30.79
CA ILE A 110 83.84 -19.26 31.18
C ILE A 110 84.18 -18.41 29.96
N LYS A 111 84.45 -19.00 28.79
CA LYS A 111 84.70 -18.29 27.53
C LYS A 111 83.46 -17.54 27.02
N SER A 112 82.27 -18.12 27.17
CA SER A 112 80.99 -17.49 26.83
C SER A 112 80.50 -16.48 27.89
N ALA A 113 80.85 -16.67 29.17
CA ALA A 113 80.55 -15.71 30.23
C ALA A 113 81.56 -14.54 30.31
N SER A 114 82.81 -14.74 29.89
CA SER A 114 83.84 -13.68 29.79
C SER A 114 83.77 -12.90 28.47
N HIS A 115 83.09 -13.45 27.45
CA HIS A 115 82.78 -12.70 26.23
C HIS A 115 81.74 -11.62 26.53
N VAL A 116 82.23 -10.39 26.72
CA VAL A 116 81.39 -9.20 26.90
C VAL A 116 80.70 -8.89 25.57
N LEU A 117 79.45 -9.35 25.46
CA LEU A 117 78.59 -9.10 24.31
C LEU A 117 78.48 -7.59 24.05
N THR A 118 78.61 -7.21 22.79
CA THR A 118 78.34 -5.84 22.37
C THR A 118 76.85 -5.52 22.52
N ARG A 119 76.50 -4.22 22.60
CA ARG A 119 75.09 -3.80 22.71
C ARG A 119 74.23 -4.33 21.57
N GLU A 120 74.78 -4.35 20.35
CA GLU A 120 74.12 -4.84 19.15
C GLU A 120 73.82 -6.35 19.21
N GLU A 121 74.72 -7.16 19.78
CA GLU A 121 74.51 -8.61 19.94
C GLU A 121 73.48 -8.94 21.05
N LEU A 122 73.45 -8.15 22.12
CA LEU A 122 72.41 -8.24 23.14
C LEU A 122 71.04 -7.90 22.55
N GLU A 123 70.95 -6.80 21.81
CA GLU A 123 69.72 -6.39 21.12
C GLU A 123 69.29 -7.42 20.06
N ALA A 124 70.23 -8.00 19.30
CA ALA A 124 69.93 -9.07 18.34
C ALA A 124 69.38 -10.33 19.03
N ARG A 125 69.98 -10.77 20.16
CA ARG A 125 69.47 -11.91 20.94
C ARG A 125 68.10 -11.63 21.55
N GLU A 126 67.89 -10.42 22.08
CA GLU A 126 66.56 -10.02 22.55
C GLU A 126 65.54 -10.00 21.40
N GLN A 127 65.89 -9.50 20.22
CA GLN A 127 65.00 -9.50 19.06
C GLN A 127 64.66 -10.92 18.58
N VAL A 128 65.61 -11.85 18.57
CA VAL A 128 65.34 -13.27 18.24
C VAL A 128 64.38 -13.88 19.28
N PHE A 129 64.65 -13.70 20.57
CA PHE A 129 63.81 -14.21 21.65
C PHE A 129 62.40 -13.57 21.69
N ARG A 130 62.29 -12.29 21.31
CA ARG A 130 60.99 -11.61 21.11
C ARG A 130 60.23 -12.19 19.91
N LYS A 131 60.89 -12.37 18.75
CA LYS A 131 60.30 -12.99 17.55
C LYS A 131 59.84 -14.43 17.79
N GLU A 132 60.60 -15.23 18.53
CA GLU A 132 60.20 -16.59 18.93
C GLU A 132 58.95 -16.57 19.84
N LYS A 133 58.91 -15.68 20.82
CA LYS A 133 57.72 -15.49 21.68
C LYS A 133 56.51 -15.02 20.88
N GLU A 134 56.69 -14.07 19.96
CA GLU A 134 55.63 -13.59 19.06
C GLU A 134 55.11 -14.71 18.16
N ALA A 135 55.99 -15.51 17.54
CA ALA A 135 55.61 -16.66 16.73
C ALA A 135 54.85 -17.75 17.54
N ILE A 136 55.23 -18.00 18.79
CA ILE A 136 54.51 -18.91 19.69
C ILE A 136 53.12 -18.34 20.04
N LEU A 137 53.04 -17.04 20.35
CA LEU A 137 51.77 -16.36 20.62
C LEU A 137 50.86 -16.38 19.39
N ASP A 138 51.38 -16.13 18.19
CA ASP A 138 50.62 -16.17 16.95
C ASP A 138 50.14 -17.59 16.61
N ALA A 139 50.98 -18.62 16.78
CA ALA A 139 50.54 -20.01 16.65
C ALA A 139 49.40 -20.34 17.63
N VAL A 140 49.45 -19.83 18.87
CA VAL A 140 48.37 -19.98 19.86
C VAL A 140 47.13 -19.18 19.48
N THR A 141 47.24 -17.94 18.95
CA THR A 141 46.07 -17.16 18.53
C THR A 141 45.41 -17.75 17.29
N ILE A 142 46.19 -18.28 16.33
CA ILE A 142 45.67 -19.00 15.16
C ILE A 142 44.92 -20.26 15.61
N ARG A 143 45.50 -21.09 16.49
CA ARG A 143 44.79 -22.26 17.07
C ARG A 143 43.50 -21.85 17.79
N LYS A 144 43.52 -20.78 18.58
CA LYS A 144 42.31 -20.23 19.23
C LYS A 144 41.27 -19.73 18.21
N LYS A 145 41.67 -19.06 17.13
CA LYS A 145 40.78 -18.62 16.04
C LYS A 145 40.13 -19.81 15.32
N VAL A 146 40.91 -20.82 14.95
CA VAL A 146 40.41 -22.05 14.30
C VAL A 146 39.46 -22.82 15.23
N MET A 147 39.78 -22.96 16.52
CA MET A 147 38.88 -23.62 17.47
C MET A 147 37.57 -22.84 17.66
N LYS A 148 37.61 -21.50 17.76
CA LYS A 148 36.40 -20.67 17.77
C LYS A 148 35.57 -20.81 16.49
N GLN A 149 36.20 -20.87 15.32
CA GLN A 149 35.49 -21.10 14.05
C GLN A 149 34.84 -22.49 14.00
N LYS A 150 35.55 -23.54 14.43
CA LYS A 150 35.00 -24.91 14.53
C LYS A 150 33.87 -25.00 15.55
N GLU A 151 33.98 -24.30 16.68
CA GLU A 151 32.92 -24.23 17.68
C GLU A 151 31.68 -23.50 17.14
N MET A 152 31.86 -22.36 16.46
CA MET A 152 30.77 -21.63 15.80
C MET A 152 30.11 -22.47 14.68
N ALA A 153 30.89 -23.26 13.93
CA ALA A 153 30.35 -24.20 12.95
C ALA A 153 29.58 -25.35 13.64
N SER A 154 30.12 -25.93 14.71
CA SER A 154 29.46 -26.99 15.49
C SER A 154 28.15 -26.49 16.13
N ARG A 155 28.14 -25.28 16.71
CA ARG A 155 26.93 -24.65 17.25
C ARG A 155 25.87 -24.37 16.17
N LYS A 156 26.27 -24.01 14.94
CA LYS A 156 25.36 -23.81 13.81
C LYS A 156 24.84 -25.12 13.21
N ASN A 157 25.65 -26.17 13.21
CA ASN A 157 25.34 -27.48 12.62
C ASN A 157 24.72 -28.46 13.63
N LYS A 158 24.57 -28.06 14.90
CA LYS A 158 23.87 -28.84 15.91
C LYS A 158 22.40 -28.97 15.48
N LYS A 159 21.97 -30.22 15.23
CA LYS A 159 20.56 -30.51 14.92
C LYS A 159 19.67 -30.01 16.05
N LEU A 160 18.48 -29.57 15.66
CA LEU A 160 17.48 -29.08 16.59
C LEU A 160 16.94 -30.25 17.40
N ASN A 161 16.48 -29.97 18.61
CA ASN A 161 15.80 -30.98 19.41
C ASN A 161 14.40 -31.24 18.84
N ASP A 162 13.83 -32.44 18.98
CA ASP A 162 12.52 -32.79 18.41
C ASP A 162 11.41 -31.79 18.83
N LEU A 163 11.48 -31.30 20.08
CA LEU A 163 10.60 -30.24 20.59
C LEU A 163 10.80 -28.89 19.90
N GLU A 164 12.05 -28.55 19.53
CA GLU A 164 12.37 -27.34 18.79
C GLU A 164 11.91 -27.47 17.32
N GLU A 165 12.03 -28.65 16.71
CA GLU A 165 11.50 -28.92 15.36
C GLU A 165 9.97 -28.81 15.33
N VAL A 166 9.26 -29.47 16.26
CA VAL A 166 7.80 -29.31 16.40
C VAL A 166 7.40 -27.86 16.69
N SER A 167 8.20 -27.10 17.47
CA SER A 167 7.93 -25.68 17.70
C SER A 167 8.10 -24.84 16.42
N LYS A 168 9.08 -25.19 15.57
CA LYS A 168 9.34 -24.55 14.28
C LYS A 168 8.26 -24.87 13.27
N GLU A 169 7.82 -26.13 13.18
CA GLU A 169 6.68 -26.52 12.34
C GLU A 169 5.41 -25.78 12.75
N ARG A 170 5.12 -25.68 14.06
CA ARG A 170 3.97 -24.89 14.56
C ARG A 170 4.10 -23.41 14.20
N ALA A 171 5.28 -22.83 14.33
CA ALA A 171 5.53 -21.44 13.95
C ALA A 171 5.42 -21.23 12.43
N GLN A 172 5.94 -22.15 11.61
CA GLN A 172 5.81 -22.15 10.15
C GLN A 172 4.35 -22.27 9.72
N ASN A 173 3.60 -23.23 10.27
CA ASN A 173 2.16 -23.39 10.01
C ASN A 173 1.36 -22.14 10.40
N LEU A 174 1.72 -21.47 11.50
CA LEU A 174 1.10 -20.21 11.90
C LEU A 174 1.43 -19.06 10.94
N LEU A 175 2.69 -18.95 10.50
CA LEU A 175 3.12 -17.97 9.50
C LEU A 175 2.48 -18.24 8.13
N GLU A 176 2.40 -19.50 7.68
CA GLU A 176 1.70 -19.89 6.47
C GLU A 176 0.21 -19.57 6.53
N ARG A 177 -0.46 -19.87 7.66
CA ARG A 177 -1.86 -19.52 7.87
C ARG A 177 -2.06 -18.00 7.84
N ALA A 178 -1.19 -17.23 8.50
CA ALA A 178 -1.22 -15.78 8.46
C ALA A 178 -0.99 -15.24 7.04
N ASN A 179 -0.06 -15.83 6.28
CA ASN A 179 0.18 -15.48 4.88
C ASN A 179 -1.02 -15.83 3.99
N LYS A 180 -1.62 -17.03 4.12
CA LYS A 180 -2.84 -17.43 3.39
C LYS A 180 -3.97 -16.43 3.65
N MET A 181 -4.25 -16.09 4.92
CA MET A 181 -5.25 -15.07 5.26
C MET A 181 -4.91 -13.69 4.68
N ARG A 182 -3.63 -13.27 4.65
CA ARG A 182 -3.22 -12.01 4.00
C ARG A 182 -3.45 -12.02 2.49
N MET A 183 -3.14 -13.13 1.80
CA MET A 183 -3.40 -13.26 0.37
C MET A 183 -4.90 -13.28 0.07
N GLU A 184 -5.70 -14.00 0.85
CA GLU A 184 -7.17 -14.00 0.74
C GLU A 184 -7.82 -12.63 0.95
N GLN A 185 -7.13 -11.71 1.66
CA GLN A 185 -7.60 -10.34 1.82
C GLN A 185 -7.35 -9.45 0.58
N GLU A 186 -6.52 -9.87 -0.38
CA GLU A 186 -6.33 -9.13 -1.63
C GLU A 186 -7.61 -9.13 -2.48
N GLU A 187 -7.98 -7.97 -3.01
CA GLU A 187 -9.25 -7.74 -3.71
C GLU A 187 -9.45 -8.71 -4.90
N GLU A 188 -8.43 -8.88 -5.73
CA GLU A 188 -8.45 -9.84 -6.84
C GLU A 188 -8.72 -11.28 -6.38
N LEU A 189 -8.26 -11.67 -5.19
CA LEU A 189 -8.45 -13.01 -4.63
C LEU A 189 -9.80 -13.16 -3.91
N LYS A 190 -10.44 -12.06 -3.50
CA LYS A 190 -11.86 -12.00 -3.08
C LYS A 190 -12.80 -12.12 -4.27
N ASP A 191 -12.52 -11.40 -5.35
CA ASP A 191 -13.29 -11.51 -6.60
C ASP A 191 -13.20 -12.92 -7.18
N MET A 192 -12.03 -13.56 -7.12
CA MET A 192 -11.91 -15.00 -7.42
C MET A 192 -12.78 -15.87 -6.53
N SER A 193 -12.78 -15.67 -5.20
CA SER A 193 -13.65 -16.42 -4.30
C SER A 193 -15.14 -16.23 -4.62
N LYS A 194 -15.54 -15.02 -5.05
CA LYS A 194 -16.91 -14.71 -5.51
C LYS A 194 -17.25 -15.43 -6.83
N ILE A 195 -16.33 -15.48 -7.79
CA ILE A 195 -16.49 -16.24 -9.05
C ILE A 195 -16.64 -17.74 -8.76
N ILE A 196 -15.78 -18.29 -7.89
CA ILE A 196 -15.80 -19.68 -7.44
C ILE A 196 -17.11 -20.03 -6.73
N LEU A 197 -17.60 -19.16 -5.85
CA LEU A 197 -18.88 -19.33 -5.18
C LEU A 197 -20.04 -19.35 -6.18
N ASN A 198 -20.06 -18.41 -7.13
CA ASN A 198 -21.08 -18.37 -8.18
C ASN A 198 -21.05 -19.64 -9.05
N ALA A 199 -19.87 -20.15 -9.43
CA ALA A 199 -19.73 -21.41 -10.18
C ALA A 199 -20.33 -22.60 -9.42
N LYS A 200 -20.08 -22.69 -8.09
CA LYS A 200 -20.71 -23.69 -7.22
C LYS A 200 -22.24 -23.52 -7.15
N CYS A 201 -22.73 -22.29 -7.00
CA CYS A 201 -24.18 -22.03 -7.00
C CYS A 201 -24.86 -22.40 -8.33
N HIS A 202 -24.20 -22.19 -9.47
CA HIS A 202 -24.72 -22.60 -10.78
C HIS A 202 -24.74 -24.12 -10.93
N ALA A 203 -23.68 -24.83 -10.53
CA ALA A 203 -23.66 -26.29 -10.56
C ALA A 203 -24.77 -26.91 -9.68
N ILE A 204 -24.99 -26.38 -8.48
CA ILE A 204 -26.08 -26.82 -7.58
C ILE A 204 -27.45 -26.52 -8.19
N ARG A 205 -27.65 -25.32 -8.78
CA ARG A 205 -28.91 -24.95 -9.42
C ARG A 205 -29.26 -25.87 -10.59
N ASP A 206 -28.30 -26.17 -11.47
CA ASP A 206 -28.57 -27.04 -12.62
C ASP A 206 -28.87 -28.48 -12.18
N ALA A 207 -28.21 -28.96 -11.11
CA ALA A 207 -28.57 -30.25 -10.48
C ALA A 207 -30.00 -30.24 -9.91
N GLN A 208 -30.40 -29.18 -9.19
CA GLN A 208 -31.77 -29.01 -8.67
C GLN A 208 -32.83 -28.90 -9.78
N ILE A 209 -32.49 -28.30 -10.92
CA ILE A 209 -33.39 -28.24 -12.08
C ILE A 209 -33.61 -29.64 -12.66
N LEU A 210 -32.55 -30.45 -12.79
CA LEU A 210 -32.65 -31.84 -13.24
C LEU A 210 -33.44 -32.70 -12.25
N GLU A 211 -33.18 -32.57 -10.95
CA GLU A 211 -33.94 -33.23 -9.88
C GLU A 211 -35.43 -32.89 -9.95
N LYS A 212 -35.78 -31.60 -10.06
CA LYS A 212 -37.17 -31.16 -10.21
C LYS A 212 -37.84 -31.73 -11.48
N GLN A 213 -37.11 -31.82 -12.60
CA GLN A 213 -37.62 -32.42 -13.83
C GLN A 213 -37.85 -33.94 -13.70
N LEU A 214 -37.04 -34.64 -12.91
CA LEU A 214 -37.25 -36.07 -12.61
C LEU A 214 -38.49 -36.25 -11.71
N ILE A 215 -38.58 -35.50 -10.61
CA ILE A 215 -39.74 -35.50 -9.72
C ILE A 215 -41.03 -35.19 -10.49
N GLN A 216 -41.02 -34.21 -11.40
CA GLN A 216 -42.19 -33.90 -12.23
C GLN A 216 -42.59 -35.09 -13.13
N LYS A 217 -41.62 -35.78 -13.76
CA LYS A 217 -41.92 -36.95 -14.61
C LYS A 217 -42.46 -38.12 -13.80
N GLU A 218 -41.97 -38.32 -12.58
CA GLU A 218 -42.46 -39.35 -11.64
C GLU A 218 -43.89 -39.03 -11.18
N LEU A 219 -44.17 -37.78 -10.82
CA LEU A 219 -45.52 -37.31 -10.49
C LEU A 219 -46.48 -37.48 -11.68
N GLU A 220 -46.11 -37.03 -12.88
CA GLU A 220 -46.92 -37.21 -14.09
C GLU A 220 -47.17 -38.69 -14.43
N ALA A 221 -46.22 -39.59 -14.12
CA ALA A 221 -46.41 -41.03 -14.31
C ALA A 221 -47.41 -41.62 -13.31
N GLU A 222 -47.35 -41.19 -12.04
CA GLU A 222 -48.26 -41.66 -11.01
C GLU A 222 -49.66 -41.05 -11.13
N GLU A 223 -49.79 -39.79 -11.60
CA GLU A 223 -51.06 -39.19 -12.00
C GLU A 223 -51.72 -39.98 -13.14
N ARG A 224 -50.98 -40.30 -14.21
CA ARG A 224 -51.49 -41.16 -15.31
C ARG A 224 -51.92 -42.54 -14.81
N ARG A 225 -51.23 -43.10 -13.82
CA ARG A 225 -51.59 -44.38 -13.19
C ARG A 225 -52.89 -44.27 -12.39
N LEU A 226 -53.07 -43.18 -11.63
CA LEU A 226 -54.31 -42.90 -10.91
C LEU A 226 -55.49 -42.69 -11.86
N ASP A 227 -55.32 -41.88 -12.91
CA ASP A 227 -56.35 -41.65 -13.94
C ASP A 227 -56.81 -42.95 -14.62
N GLN A 228 -55.87 -43.85 -14.93
CA GLN A 228 -56.21 -45.18 -15.47
C GLN A 228 -57.03 -46.02 -14.49
N MET A 229 -56.71 -45.99 -13.19
CA MET A 229 -57.50 -46.70 -12.17
C MET A 229 -58.90 -46.09 -12.00
N MET A 230 -59.00 -44.76 -12.02
CA MET A 230 -60.27 -44.03 -11.95
C MET A 230 -61.15 -44.29 -13.18
N GLU A 231 -60.57 -44.33 -14.38
CA GLU A 231 -61.29 -44.65 -15.61
C GLU A 231 -61.78 -46.12 -15.62
N VAL A 232 -60.97 -47.06 -15.13
CA VAL A 232 -61.40 -48.46 -14.92
C VAL A 232 -62.53 -48.55 -13.91
N GLU A 233 -62.52 -47.78 -12.82
CA GLU A 233 -63.64 -47.74 -11.87
C GLU A 233 -64.90 -47.13 -12.51
N ARG A 234 -64.76 -46.03 -13.26
CA ARG A 234 -65.85 -45.39 -14.01
C ARG A 234 -66.50 -46.37 -14.98
N GLN A 235 -65.70 -47.09 -15.79
CA GLN A 235 -66.17 -48.12 -16.71
C GLN A 235 -66.89 -49.26 -15.96
N ARG A 236 -66.34 -49.76 -14.85
CA ARG A 236 -67.02 -50.75 -13.99
C ARG A 236 -68.33 -50.23 -13.41
N SER A 237 -68.44 -48.92 -13.14
CA SER A 237 -69.67 -48.28 -12.66
C SER A 237 -70.75 -48.23 -13.75
N ILE A 238 -70.36 -47.84 -14.96
CA ILE A 238 -71.23 -47.84 -16.15
C ILE A 238 -71.71 -49.27 -16.46
N GLN A 239 -70.82 -50.26 -16.50
CA GLN A 239 -71.19 -51.68 -16.70
C GLN A 239 -72.20 -52.14 -15.65
N ARG A 240 -72.00 -51.83 -14.36
CA ARG A 240 -72.98 -52.13 -13.30
C ARG A 240 -74.32 -51.41 -13.50
N GLN A 241 -74.36 -50.22 -14.10
CA GLN A 241 -75.61 -49.54 -14.45
C GLN A 241 -76.29 -50.20 -15.66
N GLU A 242 -75.54 -50.50 -16.72
CA GLU A 242 -76.02 -51.20 -17.91
C GLU A 242 -76.60 -52.58 -17.58
N GLU A 243 -75.97 -53.34 -16.67
CA GLU A 243 -76.52 -54.61 -16.18
C GLU A 243 -77.86 -54.45 -15.46
N ARG A 244 -78.00 -53.42 -14.62
CA ARG A 244 -79.29 -53.12 -13.96
C ARG A 244 -80.34 -52.69 -14.98
N ASP A 245 -79.97 -51.91 -15.99
CA ASP A 245 -80.86 -51.47 -17.04
C ASP A 245 -81.27 -52.60 -17.98
N ARG A 246 -80.36 -53.53 -18.26
CA ARG A 246 -80.64 -54.77 -18.97
C ARG A 246 -81.64 -55.62 -18.18
N LYS A 247 -81.43 -55.84 -16.89
CA LYS A 247 -82.41 -56.54 -16.01
C LYS A 247 -83.78 -55.84 -16.03
N ARG A 248 -83.82 -54.51 -15.86
CA ARG A 248 -85.06 -53.70 -15.97
C ARG A 248 -85.70 -53.73 -17.36
N LYS A 249 -84.95 -53.96 -18.44
CA LYS A 249 -85.48 -54.17 -19.80
C LYS A 249 -86.04 -55.58 -19.95
N GLU A 250 -85.33 -56.59 -19.47
CA GLU A 250 -85.78 -58.00 -19.49
C GLU A 250 -87.06 -58.19 -18.67
N GLU A 251 -87.17 -57.57 -17.49
CA GLU A 251 -88.40 -57.51 -16.67
C GLU A 251 -89.55 -56.83 -17.42
N ARG A 252 -89.32 -55.67 -18.05
CA ARG A 252 -90.33 -55.01 -18.90
C ARG A 252 -90.77 -55.87 -20.08
N ILE A 253 -89.87 -56.64 -20.69
CA ILE A 253 -90.21 -57.58 -21.77
C ILE A 253 -91.05 -58.74 -21.21
N ARG A 254 -90.73 -59.29 -20.03
CA ARG A 254 -91.54 -60.33 -19.37
C ARG A 254 -92.94 -59.81 -19.02
N GLY A 255 -93.04 -58.61 -18.44
CA GLY A 255 -94.31 -57.95 -18.14
C GLY A 255 -95.14 -57.70 -19.41
N ARG A 256 -94.53 -57.17 -20.48
CA ARG A 256 -95.19 -57.00 -21.79
C ARG A 256 -95.70 -58.33 -22.35
N ARG A 257 -94.89 -59.41 -22.30
CA ARG A 257 -95.31 -60.74 -22.76
C ARG A 257 -96.54 -61.24 -21.99
N HIS A 258 -96.57 -61.04 -20.67
CA HIS A 258 -97.71 -61.45 -19.87
C HIS A 258 -98.98 -60.63 -20.18
N ILE A 259 -98.86 -59.31 -20.40
CA ILE A 259 -99.99 -58.48 -20.83
C ILE A 259 -100.48 -58.89 -22.23
N VAL A 260 -99.59 -59.23 -23.16
CA VAL A 260 -99.98 -59.76 -24.48
C VAL A 260 -100.75 -61.07 -24.34
N GLN A 261 -100.26 -62.02 -23.52
CA GLN A 261 -100.98 -63.26 -23.23
C GLN A 261 -102.35 -63.04 -22.56
N GLN A 262 -102.49 -62.01 -21.71
CA GLN A 262 -103.78 -61.62 -21.15
C GLN A 262 -104.69 -61.00 -22.21
N MET A 263 -104.16 -60.20 -23.15
CA MET A 263 -104.95 -59.66 -24.27
C MET A 263 -105.40 -60.75 -25.24
N GLU A 264 -104.55 -61.74 -25.53
CA GLU A 264 -104.88 -62.92 -26.35
C GLU A 264 -106.03 -63.71 -25.69
N LYS A 265 -105.91 -64.07 -24.41
CA LYS A 265 -107.00 -64.72 -23.66
C LYS A 265 -108.28 -63.90 -23.60
N ASN A 266 -108.18 -62.59 -23.34
CA ASN A 266 -109.35 -61.70 -23.35
C ASN A 266 -109.95 -61.54 -24.75
N GLN A 267 -109.17 -61.74 -25.83
CA GLN A 267 -109.68 -61.78 -27.20
C GLN A 267 -110.38 -63.11 -27.49
N GLU A 268 -109.83 -64.24 -27.04
CA GLU A 268 -110.47 -65.57 -27.10
C GLU A 268 -111.80 -65.59 -26.32
N GLU A 269 -111.84 -65.06 -25.10
CA GLU A 269 -113.08 -64.90 -24.31
C GLU A 269 -114.07 -63.96 -25.03
N ARG A 270 -113.59 -62.88 -25.65
CA ARG A 270 -114.45 -61.96 -26.43
C ARG A 270 -114.97 -62.56 -27.72
N SER A 271 -114.23 -63.45 -28.39
CA SER A 271 -114.71 -64.16 -29.58
C SER A 271 -115.75 -65.21 -29.18
N LEU A 272 -115.52 -65.97 -28.10
CA LEU A 272 -116.53 -66.89 -27.56
C LEU A 272 -117.81 -66.15 -27.14
N LEU A 273 -117.69 -64.99 -26.47
CA LEU A 273 -118.84 -64.12 -26.15
C LEU A 273 -119.42 -63.40 -27.38
N ALA A 274 -118.70 -63.33 -28.50
CA ALA A 274 -119.24 -62.81 -29.76
C ALA A 274 -120.02 -63.90 -30.49
N GLU A 275 -119.51 -65.13 -30.56
CA GLU A 275 -120.20 -66.32 -31.08
C GLU A 275 -121.51 -66.57 -30.32
N GLN A 276 -121.50 -66.52 -28.99
CA GLN A 276 -122.73 -66.61 -28.18
C GLN A 276 -123.73 -65.50 -28.52
N ARG A 277 -123.28 -64.25 -28.65
CA ARG A 277 -124.14 -63.14 -29.06
C ARG A 277 -124.54 -63.18 -30.53
N GLU A 278 -123.82 -63.89 -31.39
CA GLU A 278 -124.22 -64.13 -32.77
C GLU A 278 -125.33 -65.19 -32.82
N GLN A 279 -125.25 -66.26 -32.02
CA GLN A 279 -126.35 -67.20 -31.82
C GLN A 279 -127.61 -66.50 -31.25
N GLU A 280 -127.47 -65.61 -30.27
CA GLU A 280 -128.58 -64.77 -29.76
C GLU A 280 -129.08 -63.76 -30.81
N LYS A 281 -128.20 -63.19 -31.63
CA LYS A 281 -128.57 -62.27 -32.71
C LYS A 281 -129.27 -62.97 -33.85
N GLU A 282 -128.90 -64.20 -34.21
CA GLU A 282 -129.58 -64.99 -35.23
C GLU A 282 -131.03 -65.22 -34.77
N GLN A 283 -131.23 -65.66 -33.52
CA GLN A 283 -132.56 -65.77 -32.90
C GLN A 283 -133.33 -64.43 -32.87
N MET A 284 -132.65 -63.31 -32.61
CA MET A 284 -133.26 -61.96 -32.64
C MET A 284 -133.46 -61.40 -34.05
N LEU A 285 -132.71 -61.84 -35.05
CA LEU A 285 -132.86 -61.45 -36.46
C LEU A 285 -134.02 -62.22 -37.08
N GLU A 286 -134.16 -63.52 -36.78
CA GLU A 286 -135.37 -64.28 -37.10
C GLU A 286 -136.64 -63.61 -36.52
N TYR A 287 -136.52 -62.93 -35.37
CA TYR A 287 -137.60 -62.14 -34.77
C TYR A 287 -137.74 -60.70 -35.34
N MET A 288 -136.64 -60.05 -35.74
CA MET A 288 -136.67 -58.70 -36.33
C MET A 288 -137.04 -58.69 -37.81
N GLU A 289 -136.75 -59.75 -38.56
CA GLU A 289 -137.13 -59.88 -39.97
C GLU A 289 -138.65 -59.94 -40.10
N GLN A 290 -139.32 -60.64 -39.16
CA GLN A 290 -140.78 -60.61 -38.95
C GLN A 290 -141.34 -59.18 -38.71
N LEU A 291 -140.52 -58.25 -38.21
CA LEU A 291 -140.91 -56.87 -37.91
C LEU A 291 -140.50 -55.86 -39.02
N GLN A 292 -139.40 -56.09 -39.72
CA GLN A 292 -138.93 -55.20 -40.80
C GLN A 292 -139.77 -55.33 -42.08
N GLU A 293 -140.43 -56.48 -42.28
CA GLU A 293 -141.52 -56.61 -43.25
C GLU A 293 -142.68 -55.64 -42.96
N GLU A 294 -142.85 -55.19 -41.71
CA GLU A 294 -143.84 -54.17 -41.31
C GLU A 294 -143.33 -52.74 -41.54
N ASP A 295 -142.05 -52.45 -41.22
CA ASP A 295 -141.46 -51.10 -41.17
C ASP A 295 -140.97 -50.50 -42.51
N LEU A 296 -140.60 -51.33 -43.51
CA LEU A 296 -140.18 -50.82 -44.83
C LEU A 296 -141.25 -50.00 -45.56
N ARG A 297 -142.49 -50.04 -45.06
CA ARG A 297 -143.67 -49.34 -45.55
C ARG A 297 -143.63 -47.82 -45.29
N ASP A 298 -142.71 -47.31 -44.47
CA ASP A 298 -142.78 -45.94 -43.89
C ASP A 298 -141.73 -44.90 -44.38
N MET A 299 -140.54 -45.29 -44.86
CA MET A 299 -139.35 -44.42 -44.82
C MET A 299 -138.97 -43.60 -46.08
N GLU A 300 -139.66 -43.75 -47.22
CA GLU A 300 -139.27 -43.11 -48.51
C GLU A 300 -139.41 -41.56 -48.53
N LEU A 301 -139.91 -40.95 -47.46
CA LEU A 301 -140.48 -39.60 -47.43
C LEU A 301 -139.50 -38.41 -47.17
N ARG A 302 -138.22 -38.61 -46.79
CA ARG A 302 -137.43 -37.54 -46.10
C ARG A 302 -136.18 -36.91 -46.78
N ARG A 303 -135.61 -37.47 -47.85
CA ARG A 303 -134.19 -37.19 -48.23
C ARG A 303 -133.82 -35.80 -48.78
N GLN A 304 -134.78 -34.98 -49.21
CA GLN A 304 -134.56 -33.96 -50.27
C GLN A 304 -133.94 -32.59 -49.84
N GLN A 305 -133.53 -32.39 -48.59
CA GLN A 305 -133.41 -31.02 -48.01
C GLN A 305 -132.00 -30.37 -47.89
N ARG A 306 -130.87 -31.08 -48.08
CA ARG A 306 -129.60 -30.73 -47.37
C ARG A 306 -128.48 -29.93 -48.09
N LEU A 307 -128.54 -29.68 -49.41
CA LEU A 307 -127.35 -29.37 -50.25
C LEU A 307 -126.77 -27.93 -50.27
N LYS A 308 -127.14 -27.01 -49.36
CA LYS A 308 -127.07 -25.55 -49.65
C LYS A 308 -125.97 -24.69 -48.93
N MET A 309 -125.02 -25.24 -48.16
CA MET A 309 -124.37 -24.46 -47.06
C MET A 309 -122.84 -24.15 -47.15
N GLN A 310 -122.11 -24.47 -48.22
CA GLN A 310 -120.64 -24.72 -48.12
C GLN A 310 -119.66 -23.65 -48.68
N ALA A 311 -120.09 -22.44 -49.07
CA ALA A 311 -119.28 -21.58 -49.96
C ALA A 311 -118.28 -20.57 -49.30
N ASP A 312 -118.52 -20.08 -48.07
CA ASP A 312 -118.10 -18.71 -47.70
C ASP A 312 -116.71 -18.53 -47.03
N ILE A 313 -115.99 -19.58 -46.64
CA ILE A 313 -114.94 -19.49 -45.59
C ILE A 313 -113.54 -19.01 -46.05
N LYS A 314 -113.20 -19.03 -47.35
CA LYS A 314 -111.79 -19.03 -47.81
C LYS A 314 -110.97 -17.72 -47.79
N ARG A 315 -111.44 -16.60 -47.22
CA ARG A 315 -110.94 -15.23 -47.58
C ARG A 315 -109.98 -14.50 -46.61
N ILE A 316 -109.65 -15.02 -45.42
CA ILE A 316 -109.21 -14.18 -44.28
C ILE A 316 -107.69 -14.20 -43.93
N ASN A 317 -106.84 -15.01 -44.57
CA ASN A 317 -105.61 -15.51 -43.90
C ASN A 317 -104.25 -14.79 -44.18
N ASP A 318 -104.15 -13.84 -45.11
CA ASP A 318 -102.84 -13.48 -45.72
C ASP A 318 -102.08 -12.27 -45.11
N GLU A 319 -102.64 -11.52 -44.15
CA GLU A 319 -102.13 -10.17 -43.80
C GLU A 319 -100.99 -10.10 -42.75
N SER A 320 -100.65 -11.19 -42.05
CA SER A 320 -99.99 -11.12 -40.72
C SER A 320 -98.43 -11.01 -40.69
N GLN A 321 -97.71 -11.15 -41.81
CA GLN A 321 -96.27 -11.50 -41.77
C GLN A 321 -95.22 -10.36 -41.68
N LYS A 322 -95.57 -9.06 -41.76
CA LYS A 322 -94.57 -8.00 -42.08
C LYS A 322 -93.82 -7.32 -40.92
N GLN A 323 -94.20 -7.49 -39.66
CA GLN A 323 -93.80 -6.58 -38.56
C GLN A 323 -92.47 -6.88 -37.80
N LYS A 324 -91.61 -7.80 -38.26
CA LYS A 324 -90.52 -8.37 -37.41
C LYS A 324 -89.08 -7.84 -37.62
N ALA A 325 -88.85 -6.85 -38.49
CA ALA A 325 -87.49 -6.54 -38.98
C ALA A 325 -86.71 -5.42 -38.27
N GLU A 326 -87.34 -4.56 -37.45
CA GLU A 326 -86.78 -3.23 -37.12
C GLU A 326 -85.87 -3.17 -35.87
N LEU A 327 -85.79 -4.22 -35.04
CA LEU A 327 -85.17 -4.15 -33.70
C LEU A 327 -83.63 -4.28 -33.64
N LEU A 328 -82.94 -4.62 -34.73
CA LEU A 328 -81.52 -5.02 -34.71
C LEU A 328 -80.48 -3.89 -34.86
N ALA A 329 -80.89 -2.62 -34.87
CA ALA A 329 -80.03 -1.51 -35.28
C ALA A 329 -79.30 -0.74 -34.15
N GLN A 330 -79.66 -0.92 -32.86
CA GLN A 330 -79.31 0.06 -31.81
C GLN A 330 -78.04 -0.24 -30.98
N GLU A 331 -77.47 -1.44 -30.99
CA GLU A 331 -76.41 -1.82 -30.01
C GLU A 331 -74.97 -1.37 -30.35
N LYS A 332 -74.68 -0.80 -31.52
CA LYS A 332 -73.29 -0.62 -32.01
C LYS A 332 -72.55 0.66 -31.55
N LEU A 333 -73.14 1.48 -30.66
CA LEU A 333 -72.62 2.83 -30.36
C LEU A 333 -71.88 3.01 -29.01
N ALA A 334 -71.77 1.97 -28.17
CA ALA A 334 -71.30 2.13 -26.78
C ALA A 334 -69.77 2.05 -26.55
N ASP A 335 -69.02 1.28 -27.36
CA ASP A 335 -67.69 0.77 -26.94
C ASP A 335 -66.47 1.63 -27.33
N GLN A 336 -66.64 2.79 -27.98
CA GLN A 336 -65.50 3.54 -28.55
C GLN A 336 -64.90 4.66 -27.66
N MET A 337 -65.52 5.01 -26.52
CA MET A 337 -65.17 6.24 -25.79
C MET A 337 -64.13 6.10 -24.65
N VAL A 338 -63.72 4.88 -24.28
CA VAL A 338 -62.96 4.65 -23.03
C VAL A 338 -61.42 4.64 -23.21
N MET A 339 -60.88 4.51 -24.42
CA MET A 339 -59.43 4.31 -24.64
C MET A 339 -58.57 5.58 -24.87
N GLU A 340 -59.17 6.77 -25.06
CA GLU A 340 -58.42 7.99 -25.47
C GLU A 340 -57.84 8.82 -24.30
N PHE A 341 -58.32 8.66 -23.07
CA PHE A 341 -58.06 9.64 -21.99
C PHE A 341 -56.73 9.43 -21.24
N THR A 342 -56.25 8.19 -21.12
CA THR A 342 -55.10 7.85 -20.26
C THR A 342 -53.72 8.17 -20.85
N LYS A 343 -53.61 8.33 -22.18
CA LYS A 343 -52.32 8.53 -22.87
C LYS A 343 -51.74 9.96 -22.81
N LYS A 344 -52.54 10.97 -22.45
CA LYS A 344 -52.17 12.40 -22.60
C LYS A 344 -51.52 13.07 -21.37
N LYS A 345 -51.43 12.38 -20.21
CA LYS A 345 -50.94 13.00 -18.96
C LYS A 345 -49.42 12.87 -18.72
N MET A 346 -48.81 11.77 -19.16
CA MET A 346 -47.40 11.43 -18.84
C MET A 346 -46.33 12.27 -19.59
N ALA A 347 -46.74 13.17 -20.49
CA ALA A 347 -45.82 13.87 -21.40
C ALA A 347 -45.40 15.28 -20.93
N ARG A 348 -45.81 15.75 -19.75
CA ARG A 348 -45.55 17.13 -19.27
C ARG A 348 -44.56 17.29 -18.13
N GLU A 349 -44.12 16.19 -17.51
CA GLU A 349 -43.25 16.25 -16.31
C GLU A 349 -41.75 16.12 -16.66
N ALA A 350 -41.40 15.86 -17.93
CA ALA A 350 -40.02 15.66 -18.38
C ALA A 350 -39.29 16.94 -18.86
N GLU A 351 -39.98 18.08 -18.99
CA GLU A 351 -39.41 19.31 -19.58
C GLU A 351 -38.80 20.28 -18.54
N PHE A 352 -39.04 20.08 -17.24
CA PHE A 352 -38.63 21.05 -16.20
C PHE A 352 -37.25 20.78 -15.55
N GLU A 353 -36.66 19.59 -15.75
CA GLU A 353 -35.31 19.28 -15.22
C GLU A 353 -34.18 19.93 -16.04
N ALA A 354 -34.46 20.46 -17.24
CA ALA A 354 -33.47 21.07 -18.12
C ALA A 354 -33.02 22.50 -17.73
N GLU A 355 -33.66 23.16 -16.75
CA GLU A 355 -33.33 24.54 -16.39
C GLU A 355 -32.08 24.73 -15.50
N GLN A 356 -31.43 23.64 -15.06
CA GLN A 356 -30.21 23.73 -14.23
C GLN A 356 -28.93 24.12 -15.00
N GLU A 357 -28.95 24.24 -16.34
CA GLU A 357 -27.77 24.66 -17.12
C GLU A 357 -27.48 26.18 -17.14
N ARG A 358 -28.05 26.95 -16.20
CA ARG A 358 -27.78 28.40 -16.06
C ARG A 358 -26.46 28.76 -15.33
N ILE A 359 -25.49 27.85 -15.37
CA ILE A 359 -24.11 28.02 -14.87
C ILE A 359 -23.30 29.08 -15.66
N ARG A 360 -23.79 29.58 -16.80
CA ARG A 360 -23.13 30.63 -17.62
C ARG A 360 -23.33 32.08 -17.14
N ARG A 361 -23.04 32.38 -15.86
CA ARG A 361 -22.77 33.77 -15.39
C ARG A 361 -21.30 33.98 -15.03
N GLU A 362 -20.49 33.40 -15.89
CA GLU A 362 -19.03 33.41 -15.97
C GLU A 362 -18.55 34.70 -16.67
N LYS A 363 -18.85 35.87 -16.07
CA LYS A 363 -18.37 37.19 -16.51
C LYS A 363 -18.07 38.04 -15.27
N GLU A 364 -16.86 38.02 -14.71
CA GLU A 364 -15.56 38.20 -15.37
C GLU A 364 -15.44 39.57 -16.07
N MET A 365 -16.07 40.60 -15.46
CA MET A 365 -16.01 41.99 -15.89
C MET A 365 -15.40 42.89 -14.80
N GLU A 366 -14.33 43.60 -15.18
CA GLU A 366 -13.96 44.94 -14.69
C GLU A 366 -13.35 45.15 -13.28
N ILE A 367 -12.79 44.12 -12.62
CA ILE A 367 -11.73 44.36 -11.61
C ILE A 367 -10.39 44.57 -12.32
N THR A 368 -10.18 45.74 -12.95
CA THR A 368 -8.85 46.15 -13.49
C THR A 368 -8.68 47.62 -13.87
N ARG A 369 -9.75 48.37 -14.17
CA ARG A 369 -9.63 49.66 -14.88
C ARG A 369 -9.37 50.91 -14.01
N LEU A 370 -9.51 50.82 -12.68
CA LEU A 370 -9.47 51.99 -11.77
C LEU A 370 -8.18 52.07 -10.92
N ARG A 371 -7.00 52.02 -11.55
CA ARG A 371 -5.69 52.25 -10.89
C ARG A 371 -4.69 53.15 -11.65
N ALA A 372 -5.12 53.82 -12.73
CA ALA A 372 -4.22 54.47 -13.69
C ALA A 372 -4.44 56.00 -13.88
N MET A 373 -4.70 56.76 -12.80
CA MET A 373 -5.22 58.15 -12.92
C MET A 373 -4.67 59.19 -11.90
N GLN A 374 -3.50 58.98 -11.27
CA GLN A 374 -3.02 59.86 -10.17
C GLN A 374 -1.55 60.34 -10.25
N GLU A 375 -0.91 60.39 -11.42
CA GLU A 375 0.53 60.70 -11.56
C GLU A 375 0.82 61.94 -12.45
N LYS A 376 0.28 63.13 -12.14
CA LYS A 376 0.45 64.32 -13.03
C LYS A 376 0.33 65.72 -12.39
N ALA A 377 0.88 65.94 -11.19
CA ALA A 377 0.63 67.16 -10.41
C ALA A 377 1.86 67.83 -9.74
N GLN A 378 3.04 67.91 -10.39
CA GLN A 378 4.29 68.34 -9.70
C GLN A 378 5.19 69.46 -10.29
N ASP A 379 4.91 70.09 -11.45
CA ASP A 379 5.87 71.03 -12.09
C ASP A 379 5.34 72.46 -12.38
N TYR A 380 5.42 73.42 -11.44
CA TYR A 380 5.13 74.85 -11.74
C TYR A 380 5.66 75.92 -10.72
N GLN A 381 6.94 75.93 -10.31
CA GLN A 381 7.39 76.87 -9.25
C GLN A 381 8.80 77.51 -9.38
N ALA A 382 9.41 77.61 -10.57
CA ALA A 382 10.87 77.76 -10.71
C ALA A 382 11.45 79.08 -11.28
N GLU A 383 10.71 80.21 -11.43
CA GLU A 383 11.03 81.18 -12.51
C GLU A 383 11.11 82.71 -12.21
N GLN A 384 11.54 83.21 -11.02
CA GLN A 384 11.35 84.66 -10.68
C GLN A 384 12.50 85.58 -10.16
N ASP A 385 13.79 85.21 -10.15
CA ASP A 385 14.75 85.81 -9.18
C ASP A 385 16.04 86.48 -9.76
N ALA A 386 15.99 87.72 -10.29
CA ALA A 386 16.99 88.16 -11.31
C ALA A 386 17.81 89.48 -11.18
N LEU A 387 17.28 90.66 -10.78
CA LEU A 387 17.82 91.96 -11.29
C LEU A 387 18.19 93.08 -10.28
N ARG A 388 19.48 93.30 -9.95
CA ARG A 388 20.03 94.54 -9.30
C ARG A 388 21.57 94.75 -9.49
N ALA A 389 22.07 95.78 -10.23
CA ALA A 389 23.47 96.29 -10.19
C ALA A 389 23.78 97.58 -11.04
N LYS A 390 24.74 98.46 -10.60
CA LYS A 390 25.56 99.55 -11.30
C LYS A 390 25.49 101.01 -10.75
N ARG A 391 26.65 101.75 -10.65
CA ARG A 391 26.97 103.26 -10.64
C ARG A 391 28.09 103.71 -9.61
N ASN A 392 29.05 104.67 -9.92
CA ASN A 392 29.94 105.57 -9.04
C ASN A 392 31.40 105.91 -9.59
N GLN A 393 32.07 107.08 -9.27
CA GLN A 393 33.58 107.37 -9.28
C GLN A 393 34.04 108.84 -8.87
N GLU A 394 35.36 109.26 -8.99
CA GLU A 394 35.95 110.65 -9.29
C GLU A 394 37.38 111.17 -8.75
N VAL A 395 37.61 112.43 -8.26
CA VAL A 395 38.82 113.38 -8.49
C VAL A 395 39.94 113.62 -7.38
N ALA A 396 41.23 113.97 -7.72
CA ALA A 396 42.27 114.73 -6.88
C ALA A 396 43.61 115.24 -7.60
N ASP A 397 44.40 116.25 -7.10
CA ASP A 397 45.71 116.82 -7.66
C ASP A 397 46.57 117.81 -6.73
N ARG A 398 47.91 118.08 -6.97
CA ARG A 398 48.69 119.40 -6.85
C ARG A 398 50.21 119.72 -6.44
N GLU A 399 50.68 119.82 -5.18
CA GLU A 399 51.86 120.70 -4.72
C GLU A 399 53.34 120.19 -4.93
N TRP A 400 54.43 121.03 -5.01
CA TRP A 400 55.76 120.55 -5.49
C TRP A 400 57.22 121.08 -5.11
N ARG A 401 57.75 122.25 -5.56
CA ARG A 401 59.20 122.37 -6.03
C ARG A 401 60.42 122.49 -5.07
N ARG A 402 60.47 123.34 -4.03
CA ARG A 402 61.77 123.69 -3.34
C ARG A 402 62.32 122.55 -2.46
N LYS A 403 61.50 121.54 -2.17
CA LYS A 403 61.79 120.23 -1.53
C LYS A 403 62.76 119.34 -2.34
N GLU A 404 63.67 119.91 -3.12
CA GLU A 404 64.44 119.16 -4.14
C GLU A 404 65.92 118.95 -3.80
N LYS A 405 66.68 120.04 -3.58
CA LYS A 405 68.15 120.01 -3.66
C LYS A 405 68.87 119.63 -2.36
N GLU A 406 68.40 120.08 -1.20
CA GLU A 406 68.92 119.60 0.10
C GLU A 406 68.44 118.17 0.36
N ASN A 407 67.21 117.88 -0.08
CA ASN A 407 66.74 116.53 -0.27
C ASN A 407 67.67 115.74 -1.21
N ALA A 408 68.41 116.32 -2.17
CA ALA A 408 69.29 115.56 -3.08
C ALA A 408 70.55 114.97 -2.41
N GLN A 409 71.22 115.68 -1.50
CA GLN A 409 72.38 115.11 -0.78
C GLN A 409 71.94 114.10 0.28
N LYS A 410 70.88 114.41 1.03
CA LYS A 410 70.25 113.43 1.95
C LYS A 410 69.68 112.25 1.17
N LYS A 411 69.11 112.43 -0.03
CA LYS A 411 68.74 111.35 -0.98
C LYS A 411 69.96 110.55 -1.37
N MET A 412 71.14 111.14 -1.63
CA MET A 412 72.35 110.38 -2.02
C MET A 412 72.89 109.48 -0.90
N GLU A 413 72.99 109.99 0.34
CA GLU A 413 73.46 109.19 1.49
C GLU A 413 72.42 108.14 1.87
N THR A 414 71.14 108.52 1.97
CA THR A 414 70.07 107.54 2.18
C THR A 414 69.93 106.57 1.01
N GLU A 415 70.21 106.95 -0.24
CA GLU A 415 70.29 106.01 -1.37
C GLU A 415 71.45 105.04 -1.24
N ALA A 416 72.60 105.45 -0.69
CA ALA A 416 73.73 104.56 -0.48
C ALA A 416 73.43 103.53 0.62
N GLU A 417 72.83 103.96 1.72
CA GLU A 417 72.36 103.08 2.79
C GLU A 417 71.18 102.20 2.34
N LEU A 418 70.20 102.76 1.63
CA LEU A 418 69.11 102.01 1.00
C LEU A 418 69.63 101.05 -0.07
N ARG A 419 70.71 101.35 -0.80
CA ARG A 419 71.33 100.41 -1.74
C ARG A 419 71.96 99.23 -0.99
N LYS A 420 72.70 99.47 0.10
CA LYS A 420 73.25 98.39 0.95
C LYS A 420 72.14 97.54 1.57
N SER A 421 71.15 98.18 2.22
CA SER A 421 69.99 97.51 2.81
C SER A 421 69.12 96.79 1.75
N ARG A 422 69.02 97.32 0.52
CA ARG A 422 68.38 96.60 -0.60
C ARG A 422 69.17 95.39 -1.04
N LEU A 423 70.50 95.46 -1.13
CA LEU A 423 71.33 94.30 -1.47
C LEU A 423 71.23 93.21 -0.38
N GLU A 424 71.25 93.61 0.89
CA GLU A 424 71.01 92.70 2.03
C GLU A 424 69.59 92.11 2.01
N GLN A 425 68.56 92.92 1.73
CA GLN A 425 67.20 92.41 1.53
C GLN A 425 67.09 91.47 0.33
N VAL A 426 67.77 91.74 -0.77
CA VAL A 426 67.77 90.89 -1.97
C VAL A 426 68.44 89.56 -1.64
N ALA A 427 69.64 89.56 -1.06
CA ALA A 427 70.32 88.35 -0.62
C ALA A 427 69.51 87.54 0.41
N PHE A 428 68.85 88.20 1.37
CA PHE A 428 67.97 87.56 2.33
C PHE A 428 66.69 86.98 1.69
N LYS A 429 66.11 87.69 0.71
CA LYS A 429 64.97 87.21 -0.07
C LYS A 429 65.34 86.03 -0.97
N GLU A 430 66.50 86.08 -1.64
CA GLU A 430 67.04 85.00 -2.46
C GLU A 430 67.32 83.75 -1.62
N HIS A 431 67.95 83.89 -0.45
CA HIS A 431 68.16 82.79 0.48
C HIS A 431 66.82 82.21 0.99
N SER A 432 65.86 83.08 1.33
CA SER A 432 64.53 82.67 1.77
C SER A 432 63.76 81.95 0.66
N LEU A 433 63.83 82.43 -0.60
CA LEU A 433 63.26 81.75 -1.77
C LEU A 433 63.93 80.39 -2.00
N ALA A 434 65.26 80.31 -1.91
CA ALA A 434 65.98 79.06 -2.10
C ALA A 434 65.59 78.01 -1.03
N VAL A 435 65.48 78.41 0.24
CA VAL A 435 64.99 77.54 1.32
C VAL A 435 63.52 77.14 1.09
N GLN A 436 62.68 78.04 0.58
CA GLN A 436 61.29 77.76 0.29
C GLN A 436 61.14 76.77 -0.89
N VAL A 437 61.86 76.98 -1.99
CA VAL A 437 61.90 76.06 -3.14
C VAL A 437 62.42 74.66 -2.74
N GLN A 438 63.36 74.57 -1.80
CA GLN A 438 63.79 73.26 -1.29
C GLN A 438 62.72 72.58 -0.42
N ARG A 439 62.01 73.33 0.44
CA ARG A 439 60.86 72.81 1.18
C ARG A 439 59.75 72.34 0.25
N ASP A 440 59.40 73.13 -0.76
CA ASP A 440 58.38 72.78 -1.75
C ASP A 440 58.76 71.51 -2.53
N ARG A 441 60.06 71.32 -2.84
CA ARG A 441 60.59 70.07 -3.43
C ARG A 441 60.49 68.88 -2.48
N ASP A 442 60.94 69.03 -1.23
CA ASP A 442 60.85 67.98 -0.21
C ASP A 442 59.40 67.57 0.05
N GLU A 443 58.48 68.52 0.09
CA GLU A 443 57.04 68.28 0.23
C GLU A 443 56.45 67.59 -1.00
N PHE A 444 56.80 68.03 -2.22
CA PHE A 444 56.39 67.38 -3.46
C PHE A 444 56.91 65.94 -3.57
N GLU A 445 58.16 65.68 -3.17
CA GLU A 445 58.71 64.32 -3.11
C GLU A 445 58.05 63.45 -2.05
N ARG A 446 57.65 64.00 -0.90
CA ARG A 446 56.87 63.28 0.11
C ARG A 446 55.47 62.94 -0.42
N ILE A 447 54.82 63.87 -1.11
CA ILE A 447 53.52 63.65 -1.75
C ILE A 447 53.63 62.56 -2.82
N LEU A 448 54.64 62.61 -3.69
CA LEU A 448 54.88 61.57 -4.69
C LEU A 448 55.17 60.20 -4.06
N ARG A 449 55.93 60.13 -2.97
CA ARG A 449 56.16 58.89 -2.21
C ARG A 449 54.86 58.35 -1.63
N ALA A 450 54.08 59.20 -0.95
CA ALA A 450 52.78 58.82 -0.41
C ALA A 450 51.79 58.35 -1.49
N GLN A 451 51.74 59.02 -2.64
CA GLN A 451 50.92 58.61 -3.79
C GLN A 451 51.36 57.27 -4.38
N ARG A 452 52.67 57.01 -4.52
CA ARG A 452 53.18 55.70 -4.98
C ARG A 452 52.83 54.59 -3.99
N GLU A 453 53.01 54.82 -2.70
CA GLU A 453 52.59 53.86 -1.67
C GLU A 453 51.07 53.62 -1.66
N GLN A 454 50.27 54.67 -1.90
CA GLN A 454 48.82 54.57 -2.00
C GLN A 454 48.41 53.69 -3.19
N ILE A 455 49.01 53.92 -4.37
CA ILE A 455 48.79 53.14 -5.59
C ILE A 455 49.19 51.67 -5.40
N GLU A 456 50.32 51.39 -4.75
CA GLU A 456 50.72 50.01 -4.46
C GLU A 456 49.79 49.33 -3.45
N LYS A 457 49.32 50.03 -2.40
CA LYS A 457 48.34 49.51 -1.44
C LYS A 457 47.01 49.20 -2.12
N GLU A 458 46.50 50.12 -2.94
CA GLU A 458 45.26 49.94 -3.71
C GLU A 458 45.39 48.77 -4.69
N ARG A 459 46.49 48.67 -5.44
CA ARG A 459 46.77 47.54 -6.33
C ARG A 459 46.81 46.21 -5.59
N LEU A 460 47.50 46.12 -4.44
CA LEU A 460 47.55 44.90 -3.63
C LEU A 460 46.18 44.53 -3.04
N GLU A 461 45.35 45.51 -2.72
CA GLU A 461 43.95 45.27 -2.35
C GLU A 461 43.10 44.80 -3.53
N GLU A 462 43.29 45.34 -4.72
CA GLU A 462 42.60 44.89 -5.93
C GLU A 462 43.01 43.47 -6.33
N GLU A 463 44.29 43.11 -6.25
CA GLU A 463 44.78 41.74 -6.47
C GLU A 463 44.19 40.75 -5.44
N LYS A 464 44.05 41.15 -4.18
CA LYS A 464 43.32 40.38 -3.13
C LYS A 464 41.82 40.27 -3.42
N LYS A 465 41.16 41.36 -3.83
CA LYS A 465 39.74 41.36 -4.20
C LYS A 465 39.50 40.51 -5.46
N ALA A 466 40.39 40.56 -6.44
CA ALA A 466 40.32 39.78 -7.68
C ALA A 466 40.55 38.29 -7.42
N SER A 467 41.58 37.91 -6.67
CA SER A 467 41.80 36.50 -6.27
C SER A 467 40.64 35.96 -5.42
N GLY A 468 40.07 36.77 -4.51
CA GLY A 468 38.84 36.42 -3.79
C GLY A 468 37.63 36.19 -4.70
N ARG A 469 37.40 37.06 -5.71
CA ARG A 469 36.34 36.84 -6.73
C ARG A 469 36.57 35.56 -7.53
N VAL A 470 37.81 35.25 -7.90
CA VAL A 470 38.17 34.02 -8.63
C VAL A 470 37.91 32.79 -7.77
N GLN A 471 38.35 32.77 -6.50
CA GLN A 471 38.06 31.69 -5.56
C GLN A 471 36.55 31.48 -5.36
N HIS A 472 35.79 32.57 -5.15
CA HIS A 472 34.33 32.52 -5.06
C HIS A 472 33.68 31.97 -6.34
N ALA A 473 34.16 32.35 -7.53
CA ALA A 473 33.67 31.82 -8.79
C ALA A 473 34.01 30.32 -8.97
N HIS A 474 35.18 29.86 -8.52
CA HIS A 474 35.50 28.43 -8.50
C HIS A 474 34.63 27.64 -7.53
N GLU A 475 34.32 28.19 -6.36
CA GLU A 475 33.43 27.58 -5.37
C GLU A 475 31.99 27.49 -5.90
N LEU A 476 31.45 28.56 -6.50
CA LEU A 476 30.14 28.50 -7.18
C LEU A 476 30.12 27.45 -8.30
N ARG A 477 31.17 27.36 -9.13
CA ARG A 477 31.30 26.31 -10.17
C ARG A 477 31.44 24.91 -9.58
N ARG A 478 31.93 24.75 -8.34
CA ARG A 478 31.95 23.48 -7.61
C ARG A 478 30.53 23.13 -7.13
N GLN A 479 29.85 24.06 -6.46
CA GLN A 479 28.48 23.88 -5.97
C GLN A 479 27.48 23.59 -7.09
N VAL A 480 27.61 24.25 -8.25
CA VAL A 480 26.78 23.94 -9.43
C VAL A 480 27.00 22.51 -9.91
N ARG A 481 28.26 22.03 -9.98
CA ARG A 481 28.56 20.64 -10.37
C ARG A 481 28.07 19.64 -9.34
N GLU A 482 28.26 19.89 -8.05
CA GLU A 482 27.76 19.03 -6.97
C GLU A 482 26.22 18.95 -6.98
N ASN A 483 25.52 20.06 -7.19
CA ASN A 483 24.06 20.08 -7.29
C ASN A 483 23.55 19.41 -8.57
N GLN A 484 24.25 19.55 -9.71
CA GLN A 484 23.94 18.79 -10.93
C GLN A 484 24.14 17.29 -10.73
N GLN A 485 25.22 16.88 -10.06
CA GLN A 485 25.46 15.46 -9.73
C GLN A 485 24.37 14.91 -8.80
N LYS A 486 23.95 15.66 -7.77
CA LYS A 486 22.82 15.30 -6.90
C LYS A 486 21.53 15.15 -7.71
N GLN A 487 21.16 16.12 -8.54
CA GLN A 487 19.96 16.02 -9.39
C GLN A 487 20.00 14.80 -10.35
N VAL A 488 21.18 14.42 -10.86
CA VAL A 488 21.32 13.20 -11.66
C VAL A 488 21.17 11.95 -10.78
N GLN A 489 21.74 11.93 -9.58
CA GLN A 489 21.58 10.83 -8.63
C GLN A 489 20.12 10.69 -8.16
N ASP A 490 19.43 11.79 -7.85
CA ASP A 490 18.01 11.81 -7.46
C ASP A 490 17.12 11.29 -8.60
N ARG A 491 17.43 11.66 -9.86
CA ARG A 491 16.77 11.09 -11.04
C ARG A 491 17.03 9.59 -11.17
N VAL A 492 18.27 9.15 -11.03
CA VAL A 492 18.60 7.71 -11.08
C VAL A 492 17.91 6.95 -9.96
N ALA A 493 17.91 7.47 -8.74
CA ALA A 493 17.23 6.88 -7.58
C ALA A 493 15.71 6.76 -7.81
N THR A 494 15.04 7.82 -8.29
CA THR A 494 13.61 7.76 -8.61
C THR A 494 13.29 6.81 -9.78
N PHE A 495 14.17 6.68 -10.78
CA PHE A 495 14.05 5.64 -11.81
C PHE A 495 14.28 4.22 -11.27
N GLU A 496 15.24 4.02 -10.36
CA GLU A 496 15.48 2.74 -9.68
C GLU A 496 14.32 2.34 -8.76
N GLU A 497 13.76 3.28 -7.99
CA GLU A 497 12.55 3.08 -7.20
C GLU A 497 11.37 2.73 -8.10
N GLY A 498 11.16 3.47 -9.19
CA GLY A 498 10.14 3.16 -10.19
C GLY A 498 10.33 1.78 -10.84
N ARG A 499 11.58 1.32 -11.01
CA ARG A 499 11.89 -0.04 -11.46
C ARG A 499 11.60 -1.09 -10.39
N ARG A 500 12.02 -0.87 -9.14
CA ARG A 500 11.74 -1.77 -8.00
C ARG A 500 10.23 -1.92 -7.77
N LEU A 501 9.48 -0.83 -7.80
CA LEU A 501 8.02 -0.85 -7.70
C LEU A 501 7.36 -1.64 -8.85
N LYS A 502 7.89 -1.54 -10.07
CA LYS A 502 7.43 -2.37 -11.21
C LYS A 502 7.76 -3.85 -11.00
N GLU A 503 8.97 -4.19 -10.56
CA GLU A 503 9.38 -5.57 -10.28
C GLU A 503 8.59 -6.17 -9.09
N GLU A 504 8.27 -5.38 -8.06
CA GLU A 504 7.42 -5.79 -6.94
C GLU A 504 5.96 -5.96 -7.37
N ALA A 505 5.43 -5.08 -8.21
CA ALA A 505 4.09 -5.19 -8.79
C ALA A 505 3.97 -6.40 -9.72
N GLN A 506 5.01 -6.71 -10.52
CA GLN A 506 5.09 -7.93 -11.33
C GLN A 506 5.08 -9.18 -10.44
N LYS A 507 6.00 -9.27 -9.46
CA LYS A 507 6.03 -10.38 -8.49
C LYS A 507 4.73 -10.52 -7.70
N ARG A 508 4.00 -9.42 -7.44
CA ARG A 508 2.68 -9.45 -6.83
C ARG A 508 1.63 -10.05 -7.78
N ARG A 509 1.60 -9.61 -9.04
CA ARG A 509 0.69 -10.16 -10.07
C ARG A 509 0.94 -11.65 -10.31
N GLU A 510 2.20 -12.06 -10.48
CA GLU A 510 2.59 -13.47 -10.62
C GLU A 510 2.10 -14.32 -9.44
N ARG A 511 2.37 -13.88 -8.19
CA ARG A 511 1.85 -14.57 -6.98
C ARG A 511 0.33 -14.64 -6.95
N ILE A 512 -0.37 -13.58 -7.35
CA ILE A 512 -1.83 -13.58 -7.40
C ILE A 512 -2.30 -14.58 -8.47
N GLU A 513 -1.80 -14.50 -9.70
CA GLU A 513 -2.16 -15.38 -10.81
C GLU A 513 -1.94 -16.86 -10.49
N ASP A 514 -0.82 -17.21 -9.84
CA ASP A 514 -0.56 -18.58 -9.39
C ASP A 514 -1.54 -19.05 -8.30
N ILE A 515 -2.00 -18.16 -7.42
CA ILE A 515 -3.08 -18.47 -6.46
C ILE A 515 -4.42 -18.58 -7.19
N LYS A 516 -4.69 -17.76 -8.22
CA LYS A 516 -5.92 -17.87 -9.04
C LYS A 516 -5.98 -19.23 -9.73
N LYS A 517 -4.87 -19.70 -10.33
CA LYS A 517 -4.74 -21.04 -10.95
C LYS A 517 -5.00 -22.14 -9.91
N LYS A 518 -4.30 -22.13 -8.78
CA LYS A 518 -4.48 -23.10 -7.68
C LYS A 518 -5.91 -23.18 -7.18
N LYS A 519 -6.59 -22.04 -6.97
CA LYS A 519 -7.99 -22.01 -6.55
C LYS A 519 -8.96 -22.61 -7.58
N ILE A 520 -8.61 -22.62 -8.87
CA ILE A 520 -9.40 -23.27 -9.92
C ILE A 520 -9.06 -24.76 -10.04
N GLU A 521 -7.80 -25.14 -9.85
CA GLU A 521 -7.41 -26.55 -9.69
C GLU A 521 -8.11 -27.17 -8.46
N GLU A 522 -8.23 -26.44 -7.35
CA GLU A 522 -9.04 -26.81 -6.18
C GLU A 522 -10.54 -26.93 -6.53
N LEU A 523 -11.09 -26.00 -7.34
CA LEU A 523 -12.48 -26.09 -7.83
C LEU A 523 -12.70 -27.34 -8.68
N ARG A 524 -11.78 -27.67 -9.61
CA ARG A 524 -11.79 -28.92 -10.38
C ARG A 524 -11.70 -30.15 -9.46
N ALA A 525 -10.82 -30.12 -8.47
CA ALA A 525 -10.66 -31.20 -7.50
C ALA A 525 -11.91 -31.43 -6.64
N THR A 526 -12.77 -30.43 -6.45
CA THR A 526 -14.09 -30.61 -5.81
C THR A 526 -15.14 -31.31 -6.71
N GLY A 527 -14.77 -31.75 -7.91
CA GLY A 527 -15.64 -32.55 -8.79
C GLY A 527 -16.71 -31.75 -9.51
N LEU A 528 -16.56 -30.42 -9.63
CA LEU A 528 -17.49 -29.62 -10.43
C LEU A 528 -17.37 -29.96 -11.93
N PRO A 529 -18.49 -29.95 -12.68
CA PRO A 529 -18.45 -30.10 -14.13
C PRO A 529 -17.58 -29.02 -14.79
N GLU A 530 -16.69 -29.43 -15.69
CA GLU A 530 -15.65 -28.57 -16.28
C GLU A 530 -16.20 -27.32 -16.99
N LYS A 531 -17.46 -27.36 -17.46
CA LYS A 531 -18.21 -26.20 -17.96
C LYS A 531 -18.12 -24.99 -17.02
N TYR A 532 -18.29 -25.20 -15.71
CA TYR A 532 -18.25 -24.12 -14.71
C TYR A 532 -16.81 -23.74 -14.33
N CYS A 533 -15.87 -24.68 -14.39
CA CYS A 533 -14.44 -24.42 -14.20
C CYS A 533 -13.93 -23.45 -15.28
N VAL A 534 -14.24 -23.73 -16.56
CA VAL A 534 -13.86 -22.90 -17.71
C VAL A 534 -14.59 -21.55 -17.69
N GLU A 535 -15.85 -21.48 -17.25
CA GLU A 535 -16.55 -20.21 -17.05
C GLU A 535 -15.90 -19.36 -15.95
N ALA A 536 -15.45 -20.00 -14.86
CA ALA A 536 -14.70 -19.34 -13.80
C ALA A 536 -13.33 -18.83 -14.28
N GLU A 537 -12.57 -19.62 -15.05
CA GLU A 537 -11.29 -19.21 -15.66
C GLU A 537 -11.43 -17.98 -16.56
N ARG A 538 -12.47 -17.97 -17.41
CA ARG A 538 -12.74 -16.83 -18.30
C ARG A 538 -13.10 -15.57 -17.52
N ARG A 539 -13.96 -15.69 -16.49
CA ARG A 539 -14.32 -14.56 -15.60
C ARG A 539 -13.16 -14.08 -14.73
N ALA A 540 -12.19 -14.94 -14.45
CA ALA A 540 -10.99 -14.64 -13.69
C ALA A 540 -9.95 -13.79 -14.44
N ASN A 541 -10.13 -13.59 -15.76
CA ASN A 541 -9.13 -13.05 -16.68
C ASN A 541 -7.77 -13.77 -16.60
N ILE A 542 -7.78 -15.06 -16.24
CA ILE A 542 -6.56 -15.87 -16.30
C ILE A 542 -6.27 -16.09 -17.78
N PRO A 543 -5.06 -15.76 -18.28
CA PRO A 543 -4.72 -16.07 -19.66
C PRO A 543 -4.88 -17.58 -19.85
N PRO A 544 -5.63 -18.05 -20.88
CA PRO A 544 -5.77 -19.48 -21.12
C PRO A 544 -4.38 -20.07 -21.25
N ALA A 545 -4.12 -21.17 -20.56
CA ALA A 545 -2.87 -21.91 -20.74
C ALA A 545 -2.71 -22.16 -22.24
N ALA A 546 -1.69 -21.55 -22.84
CA ALA A 546 -1.51 -21.59 -24.28
C ALA A 546 -1.43 -23.07 -24.67
N SER A 547 -2.44 -23.54 -25.40
CA SER A 547 -2.53 -24.95 -25.78
C SER A 547 -1.39 -25.23 -26.75
N VAL A 548 -0.28 -25.76 -26.21
CA VAL A 548 0.79 -26.34 -26.99
C VAL A 548 0.16 -27.52 -27.72
N LYS A 549 -0.13 -27.32 -28.99
CA LYS A 549 -0.54 -28.35 -29.95
C LYS A 549 0.70 -29.08 -30.45
#